data_AF-A0A942LA15-F1
#
_entry.id   AF-A0A942LA15-F1
#
_cell.length_a   1.000
_cell.length_b   1.000
_cell.length_c   1.000
_cell.angle_alpha   90.00
_cell.angle_beta   90.00
_cell.angle_gamma   90.00
#
_symmetry.space_group_name_H-M   'P 1'
#
loop_
_entity.id
_entity.type
_entity.pdbx_description
1 polymer ?
#
loop_
_entity_poly.entity_id
_entity_poly.type
_entity_poly.pdbx_seq_one_letter_code
_entity_poly.pdbx_strand_id
1 'polypeptide(L)'
;MSLRRIVLRDFVIVQTLDLDLEAGFSVLTGETGAGKSILIDALQLALGSRADSGVVREGAARCEIAAEFDSPPGLAAWLEEQGFAVEDGLLLRRTVDTEGRSRAWINGSAATMTQLKALASSLVDIHGQHAWQSLTRADAVRDLLDAYAGIDTRAAAASWTQWRLRRKALETATERQNSLRQESERLSWQIAELDKLSPQPGEWEELNTQHGRLANAQGLLDAVQTAVAALDDEEPNAGALISRALAALQA
;
A
#
# COMPACT_ATOMS: atom_id res chain seq x y z
N MET A 1 -22.08 16.25 27.10
CA MET A 1 -20.70 16.01 26.66
C MET A 1 -19.86 17.12 27.23
N SER A 2 -19.05 16.80 28.22
CA SER A 2 -18.25 17.79 28.93
C SER A 2 -16.84 17.24 29.14
N LEU A 3 -15.87 18.14 29.05
CA LEU A 3 -14.57 17.94 29.67
C LEU A 3 -14.81 17.83 31.18
N ARG A 4 -14.43 16.70 31.79
CA ARG A 4 -14.59 16.42 33.22
C ARG A 4 -13.38 16.89 34.02
N ARG A 5 -12.19 16.65 33.48
CA ARG A 5 -10.94 16.91 34.20
C ARG A 5 -9.82 17.22 33.23
N ILE A 6 -8.95 18.15 33.62
CA ILE A 6 -7.71 18.43 32.93
C ILE A 6 -6.55 18.45 33.93
N VAL A 7 -5.50 17.69 33.62
CA VAL A 7 -4.29 17.58 34.42
C VAL A 7 -3.11 18.03 33.59
N LEU A 8 -2.36 19.01 34.08
CA LEU A 8 -1.15 19.52 33.46
C LEU A 8 0.05 19.23 34.37
N ARG A 9 1.17 18.84 33.78
CA ARG A 9 2.46 18.72 34.47
C ARG A 9 3.56 19.34 33.63
N ASP A 10 4.36 20.21 34.27
CA ASP A 10 5.51 20.88 33.67
C ASP A 10 5.21 21.57 32.33
N PHE A 11 4.05 22.24 32.24
CA PHE A 11 3.59 22.92 31.02
C PHE A 11 3.71 24.44 31.16
N VAL A 12 4.55 25.06 30.32
CA VAL A 12 4.85 26.51 30.34
C VAL A 12 5.32 26.97 31.73
N ILE A 13 4.48 27.66 32.51
CA ILE A 13 4.79 28.09 33.89
C ILE A 13 4.19 27.17 34.96
N VAL A 14 3.37 26.21 34.56
CA VAL A 14 2.60 25.34 35.46
C VAL A 14 3.43 24.11 35.81
N GLN A 15 3.79 23.97 37.08
CA GLN A 15 4.41 22.74 37.60
C GLN A 15 3.41 21.59 37.63
N THR A 16 2.26 21.81 38.27
CA THR A 16 1.17 20.85 38.30
C THR A 16 -0.14 21.63 38.39
N LEU A 17 -1.12 21.22 37.58
CA LEU A 17 -2.49 21.68 37.67
C LEU A 17 -3.39 20.45 37.59
N ASP A 18 -4.40 20.44 38.43
CA ASP A 18 -5.44 19.41 38.46
C ASP A 18 -6.77 20.13 38.64
N LEU A 19 -7.57 20.13 37.58
CA LEU A 19 -8.81 20.90 37.51
C LEU A 19 -9.95 19.99 37.10
N ASP A 20 -10.90 19.80 38.01
CA ASP A 20 -12.20 19.20 37.74
C ASP A 20 -13.18 20.26 37.26
N LEU A 21 -13.97 19.91 36.25
CA LEU A 21 -14.94 20.77 35.59
C LEU A 21 -16.32 20.12 35.68
N GLU A 22 -17.29 20.91 36.14
CA GLU A 22 -18.68 20.50 36.17
C GLU A 22 -19.35 20.76 34.81
N ALA A 23 -20.43 20.01 34.55
CA ALA A 23 -21.23 20.20 33.35
C ALA A 23 -21.98 21.54 33.39
N GLY A 24 -22.14 22.17 32.22
CA GLY A 24 -22.89 23.42 32.06
C GLY A 24 -21.97 24.60 31.74
N PHE A 25 -22.15 25.70 32.45
CA PHE A 25 -21.46 26.96 32.17
C PHE A 25 -20.36 27.24 33.19
N SER A 26 -19.11 27.04 32.78
CA SER A 26 -17.93 27.28 33.61
C SER A 26 -17.24 28.58 33.20
N VAL A 27 -16.97 29.46 34.17
CA VAL A 27 -16.28 30.73 33.95
C VAL A 27 -14.92 30.70 34.63
N LEU A 28 -13.86 30.86 33.83
CA LEU A 28 -12.49 31.01 34.32
C LEU A 28 -12.15 32.51 34.41
N THR A 29 -11.97 33.01 35.63
CA THR A 29 -11.56 34.38 35.93
C THR A 29 -10.15 34.44 36.50
N GLY A 30 -9.44 35.57 36.32
CA GLY A 30 -8.12 35.79 36.91
C GLY A 30 -7.59 37.18 36.60
N GLU A 31 -6.49 37.56 37.24
CA GLU A 31 -5.93 38.92 37.19
C GLU A 31 -5.21 39.23 35.86
N THR A 32 -4.45 38.28 35.32
CA THR A 32 -3.51 38.54 34.21
C THR A 32 -3.82 37.80 32.90
N GLY A 33 -4.97 37.12 32.78
CA GLY A 33 -5.39 36.42 31.56
C GLY A 33 -4.53 35.21 31.13
N ALA A 34 -3.28 35.11 31.62
CA ALA A 34 -2.32 34.06 31.29
C ALA A 34 -2.83 32.67 31.66
N GLY A 35 -3.45 32.49 32.83
CA GLY A 35 -3.96 31.18 33.27
C GLY A 35 -5.06 30.62 32.35
N LYS A 36 -5.92 31.49 31.80
CA LYS A 36 -6.94 31.09 30.83
C LYS A 36 -6.31 30.65 29.51
N SER A 37 -5.38 31.45 28.97
CA SER A 37 -4.70 31.10 27.72
C SER A 37 -3.92 29.79 27.85
N ILE A 38 -3.19 29.60 28.95
CA ILE A 38 -2.44 28.35 29.23
C ILE A 38 -3.36 27.13 29.23
N LEU A 39 -4.54 27.22 29.86
CA LEU A 39 -5.51 26.13 29.87
C LEU A 39 -6.04 25.82 28.46
N ILE A 40 -6.35 26.85 27.68
CA ILE A 40 -6.84 26.66 26.29
C ILE A 40 -5.73 26.08 25.40
N ASP A 41 -4.50 26.56 25.51
CA ASP A 41 -3.35 26.08 24.75
C ASP A 41 -3.03 24.62 25.12
N ALA A 42 -3.08 24.29 26.41
CA ALA A 42 -2.91 22.92 26.88
C ALA A 42 -4.01 21.99 26.35
N LEU A 43 -5.27 22.44 26.36
CA LEU A 43 -6.38 21.67 25.81
C LEU A 43 -6.22 21.47 24.30
N GLN A 44 -5.86 22.51 23.55
CA GLN A 44 -5.55 22.40 22.11
C GLN A 44 -4.43 21.39 21.85
N LEU A 45 -3.40 21.40 22.69
CA LEU A 45 -2.31 20.44 22.61
C LEU A 45 -2.79 19.03 22.93
N ALA A 46 -3.61 18.82 23.97
CA ALA A 46 -4.25 17.54 24.26
C ALA A 46 -5.16 17.04 23.12
N LEU A 47 -5.64 17.94 22.26
CA LEU A 47 -6.53 17.68 21.12
C LEU A 47 -5.78 17.56 19.77
N GLY A 48 -4.45 17.54 19.78
CA GLY A 48 -3.66 17.22 18.60
C GLY A 48 -3.12 18.43 17.83
N SER A 49 -3.12 19.63 18.43
CA SER A 49 -2.42 20.81 17.86
C SER A 49 -0.91 20.57 17.69
N ARG A 50 -0.20 21.47 17.01
CA ARG A 50 1.25 21.31 16.83
C ARG A 50 1.95 21.48 18.18
N ALA A 51 2.81 20.54 18.53
CA ALA A 51 3.69 20.66 19.68
C ALA A 51 4.95 21.44 19.30
N ASP A 52 5.43 22.26 20.22
CA ASP A 52 6.73 22.92 20.19
C ASP A 52 7.46 22.59 21.50
N SER A 53 8.79 22.46 21.50
CA SER A 53 9.55 22.18 22.72
C SER A 53 9.47 23.32 23.74
N GLY A 54 9.17 24.55 23.30
CA GLY A 54 8.95 25.72 24.16
C GLY A 54 7.73 25.63 25.07
N VAL A 55 6.89 24.59 24.94
CA VAL A 55 5.79 24.32 25.89
C VAL A 55 6.25 23.58 27.14
N VAL A 56 7.47 23.01 27.14
CA VAL A 56 8.05 22.34 28.31
C VAL A 56 8.58 23.40 29.28
N ARG A 57 8.18 23.31 30.54
CA ARG A 57 8.62 24.22 31.58
C ARG A 57 10.15 24.20 31.73
N GLU A 58 10.73 25.37 31.94
CA GLU A 58 12.17 25.51 32.16
C GLU A 58 12.64 24.61 33.34
N GLY A 59 13.70 23.85 33.10
CA GLY A 59 14.25 22.88 34.05
C GLY A 59 13.55 21.52 34.09
N ALA A 60 12.48 21.30 33.31
CA ALA A 60 11.84 19.99 33.18
C ALA A 60 12.31 19.25 31.92
N ALA A 61 12.32 17.91 31.97
CA ALA A 61 12.70 17.08 30.82
C ALA A 61 11.54 16.83 29.84
N ARG A 62 10.31 16.92 30.30
CA ARG A 62 9.09 16.70 29.51
C ARG A 62 7.89 17.37 30.17
N CYS A 63 6.88 17.71 29.39
CA CYS A 63 5.55 18.07 29.89
C CYS A 63 4.54 16.95 29.60
N GLU A 64 3.48 16.90 30.40
CA GLU A 64 2.38 15.96 30.26
C GLU A 64 1.05 16.69 30.41
N ILE A 65 0.11 16.36 29.53
CA ILE A 65 -1.24 16.89 29.54
C ILE A 65 -2.19 15.70 29.44
N ALA A 66 -3.14 15.62 30.36
CA ALA A 66 -4.22 14.67 30.32
C ALA A 66 -5.56 15.40 30.37
N ALA A 67 -6.50 15.01 29.52
CA ALA A 67 -7.85 15.55 29.46
C ALA A 67 -8.85 14.39 29.45
N GLU A 68 -9.80 14.42 30.37
CA GLU A 68 -10.85 13.41 30.53
C GLU A 68 -12.19 13.98 30.08
N PHE A 69 -12.89 13.26 29.21
CA PHE A 69 -14.20 13.64 28.69
C PHE A 69 -15.25 12.58 29.00
N ASP A 70 -16.51 13.01 29.05
CA ASP A 70 -17.63 12.09 28.87
C ASP A 70 -17.55 11.40 27.49
N SER A 71 -17.87 10.11 27.41
CA SER A 71 -17.94 9.38 26.14
C SER A 71 -19.14 9.85 25.29
N PRO A 72 -18.94 10.44 24.09
CA PRO A 72 -20.01 10.87 23.19
C PRO A 72 -20.86 9.69 22.66
N PRO A 73 -22.19 9.86 22.50
CA PRO A 73 -23.00 8.89 21.77
C PRO A 73 -22.52 8.77 20.32
N GLY A 74 -22.22 7.55 19.89
CA GLY A 74 -21.72 7.27 18.53
C GLY A 74 -20.21 7.22 18.39
N LEU A 75 -19.43 7.60 19.42
CA LEU A 75 -17.96 7.50 19.37
C LEU A 75 -17.45 6.06 19.48
N ALA A 76 -18.21 5.17 20.13
CA ALA A 76 -17.84 3.76 20.32
C ALA A 76 -17.47 3.05 19.01
N ALA A 77 -18.28 3.23 17.95
CA ALA A 77 -18.01 2.62 16.64
C ALA A 77 -16.69 3.11 16.03
N TRP A 78 -16.38 4.40 16.18
CA TRP A 78 -15.11 4.96 15.71
C TRP A 78 -13.92 4.45 16.52
N LEU A 79 -14.05 4.34 17.85
CA LEU A 79 -13.01 3.78 18.71
C LEU A 79 -12.71 2.32 18.34
N GLU A 80 -13.74 1.50 18.14
CA GLU A 80 -13.58 0.10 17.70
C GLU A 80 -12.92 0.00 16.33
N GLU A 81 -13.35 0.79 15.35
CA GLU A 81 -12.76 0.82 14.01
C GLU A 81 -11.28 1.21 14.04
N GLN A 82 -10.90 2.11 14.95
CA GLN A 82 -9.53 2.57 15.14
C GLN A 82 -8.70 1.68 16.10
N GLY A 83 -9.31 0.66 16.72
CA GLY A 83 -8.66 -0.28 17.64
C GLY A 83 -8.43 0.24 19.06
N PHE A 84 -9.22 1.22 19.52
CA PHE A 84 -9.18 1.75 20.88
C PHE A 84 -10.26 1.09 21.77
N ALA A 85 -9.96 0.99 23.07
CA ALA A 85 -10.92 0.47 24.05
C ALA A 85 -12.10 1.43 24.23
N VAL A 86 -13.32 0.88 24.20
CA VAL A 86 -14.55 1.61 24.52
C VAL A 86 -14.79 1.55 26.02
N GLU A 87 -14.71 2.69 26.67
CA GLU A 87 -14.92 2.86 28.11
C GLU A 87 -15.99 3.93 28.36
N ASP A 88 -16.50 4.02 29.60
CA ASP A 88 -17.50 5.01 30.00
C ASP A 88 -16.99 6.47 29.91
N GLY A 89 -15.66 6.64 29.94
CA GLY A 89 -14.96 7.90 29.79
C GLY A 89 -13.93 7.85 28.67
N LEU A 90 -13.49 9.02 28.24
CA LEU A 90 -12.45 9.17 27.23
C LEU A 90 -11.27 9.92 27.82
N LEU A 91 -10.14 9.23 27.96
CA LEU A 91 -8.89 9.79 28.46
C LEU A 91 -7.93 10.06 27.31
N LEU A 92 -7.68 11.34 27.05
CA LEU A 92 -6.66 11.79 26.12
C LEU A 92 -5.41 12.18 26.90
N ARG A 93 -4.27 11.61 26.54
CA ARG A 93 -2.98 11.99 27.13
C ARG A 93 -1.99 12.35 26.06
N ARG A 94 -1.22 13.41 26.29
CA ARG A 94 -0.11 13.83 25.44
C ARG A 94 1.11 14.19 26.25
N THR A 95 2.28 13.79 25.77
CA THR A 95 3.58 14.17 26.34
C THR A 95 4.46 14.78 25.28
N VAL A 96 5.19 15.83 25.62
CA VAL A 96 6.18 16.48 24.75
C VAL A 96 7.49 16.60 25.53
N ASP A 97 8.60 16.20 24.93
CA ASP A 97 9.93 16.37 25.52
C ASP A 97 10.64 17.63 25.00
N THR A 98 11.76 17.99 25.62
CA THR A 98 12.57 19.16 25.23
C THR A 98 13.20 19.02 23.84
N GLU A 99 13.27 17.81 23.29
CA GLU A 99 13.71 17.51 21.92
C GLU A 99 12.56 17.67 20.89
N GLY A 100 11.34 17.98 21.35
CA GLY A 100 10.16 18.17 20.50
C GLY A 100 9.45 16.87 20.09
N ARG A 101 9.85 15.72 20.65
CA ARG A 101 9.15 14.45 20.42
C ARG A 101 7.83 14.46 21.18
N SER A 102 6.75 14.37 20.42
CA SER A 102 5.38 14.30 20.94
C SER A 102 4.85 12.87 20.86
N ARG A 103 4.27 12.37 21.95
CA ARG A 103 3.57 11.08 22.00
C ARG A 103 2.17 11.30 22.54
N ALA A 104 1.22 10.51 22.08
CA ALA A 104 -0.16 10.63 22.51
C ALA A 104 -0.83 9.27 22.72
N TRP A 105 -1.85 9.26 23.56
CA TRP A 105 -2.61 8.10 23.94
C TRP A 105 -4.10 8.42 24.02
N ILE A 106 -4.92 7.44 23.67
CA ILE A 106 -6.37 7.42 23.82
C ILE A 106 -6.70 6.18 24.66
N ASN A 107 -7.33 6.34 25.82
CA ASN A 107 -7.68 5.26 26.75
C ASN A 107 -6.49 4.31 27.02
N GLY A 108 -5.30 4.88 27.24
CA GLY A 108 -4.07 4.13 27.54
C GLY A 108 -3.34 3.53 26.32
N SER A 109 -4.00 3.43 25.16
CA SER A 109 -3.41 2.93 23.92
C SER A 109 -2.71 4.04 23.13
N ALA A 110 -1.57 3.73 22.50
CA ALA A 110 -0.82 4.71 21.71
C ALA A 110 -1.65 5.16 20.49
N ALA A 111 -1.70 6.47 20.25
CA ALA A 111 -2.49 7.07 19.19
C ALA A 111 -1.64 7.99 18.30
N THR A 112 -1.98 8.03 17.01
CA THR A 112 -1.36 8.96 16.06
C THR A 112 -1.98 10.36 16.20
N MET A 113 -1.26 11.39 15.74
CA MET A 113 -1.79 12.76 15.77
C MET A 113 -2.98 12.97 14.83
N THR A 114 -3.05 12.21 13.74
CA THR A 114 -4.20 12.22 12.83
C THR A 114 -5.45 11.69 13.53
N GLN A 115 -5.33 10.56 14.25
CA GLN A 115 -6.44 10.00 15.03
C GLN A 115 -6.89 10.95 16.14
N LEU A 116 -5.94 11.59 16.83
CA LEU A 116 -6.26 12.56 17.88
C LEU A 116 -7.01 13.79 17.34
N LYS A 117 -6.59 14.32 16.19
CA LYS A 117 -7.27 15.46 15.54
C LYS A 117 -8.67 15.10 15.04
N ALA A 118 -8.82 13.91 14.47
CA ALA A 118 -10.12 13.40 14.03
C ALA A 118 -11.09 13.31 15.22
N LEU A 119 -10.62 12.73 16.31
CA LEU A 119 -11.36 12.63 17.56
C LEU A 119 -11.70 14.00 18.16
N ALA A 120 -10.73 14.91 18.22
CA ALA A 120 -10.89 16.24 18.79
C ALA A 120 -12.05 17.03 18.15
N SER A 121 -12.24 16.90 16.84
CA SER A 121 -13.31 17.58 16.10
C SER A 121 -14.73 17.18 16.55
N SER A 122 -14.87 16.03 17.22
CA SER A 122 -16.14 15.55 17.78
C SER A 122 -16.33 15.91 19.26
N LEU A 123 -15.27 16.34 19.96
CA LEU A 123 -15.28 16.53 21.42
C LEU A 123 -15.40 17.99 21.83
N VAL A 124 -14.65 18.88 21.18
CA VAL A 124 -14.51 20.27 21.61
C VAL A 124 -14.48 21.18 20.39
N ASP A 125 -15.25 22.25 20.45
CA ASP A 125 -15.08 23.40 19.56
C ASP A 125 -14.50 24.58 20.35
N ILE A 126 -13.29 25.02 19.97
CA ILE A 126 -12.57 26.09 20.67
C ILE A 126 -12.73 27.39 19.90
N HIS A 127 -13.47 28.32 20.49
CA HIS A 127 -13.71 29.64 19.92
C HIS A 127 -12.77 30.68 20.56
N GLY A 128 -11.79 31.15 19.79
CA GLY A 128 -10.88 32.26 20.15
C GLY A 128 -10.49 33.14 18.94
N GLN A 129 -9.34 33.81 19.00
CA GLN A 129 -8.87 34.71 17.92
C GLN A 129 -8.65 34.01 16.56
N HIS A 130 -8.62 32.66 16.53
CA HIS A 130 -8.53 31.83 15.32
C HIS A 130 -9.79 30.96 15.06
N ALA A 131 -10.91 31.22 15.75
CA ALA A 131 -12.16 30.44 15.67
C ALA A 131 -12.76 30.34 14.26
N TRP A 132 -12.42 31.28 13.39
CA TRP A 132 -13.05 31.44 12.09
C TRP A 132 -12.78 30.23 11.19
N GLN A 133 -11.71 29.48 11.44
CA GLN A 133 -11.36 28.32 10.63
C GLN A 133 -12.36 27.16 10.75
N SER A 134 -13.03 26.92 11.88
CA SER A 134 -13.98 25.79 11.99
C SER A 134 -15.28 26.07 11.22
N LEU A 135 -15.84 27.27 11.39
CA LEU A 135 -17.07 27.74 10.73
C LEU A 135 -16.90 28.11 9.25
N THR A 136 -15.67 28.36 8.78
CA THR A 136 -15.40 28.62 7.35
C THR A 136 -15.05 27.37 6.56
N ARG A 137 -14.96 26.19 7.20
CA ARG A 137 -14.80 24.93 6.45
C ARG A 137 -15.99 24.75 5.53
N ALA A 138 -15.71 24.47 4.26
CA ALA A 138 -16.75 24.25 3.25
C ALA A 138 -17.77 23.20 3.68
N ASP A 139 -17.33 22.13 4.34
CA ASP A 139 -18.22 21.09 4.86
C ASP A 139 -19.12 21.62 5.99
N ALA A 140 -18.58 22.37 6.96
CA ALA A 140 -19.37 22.93 8.05
C ALA A 140 -20.41 23.95 7.58
N VAL A 141 -20.05 24.78 6.59
CA VAL A 141 -20.98 25.74 5.97
C VAL A 141 -22.08 25.01 5.20
N ARG A 142 -21.74 23.94 4.46
CA ARG A 142 -22.72 23.11 3.76
C ARG A 142 -23.66 22.44 4.75
N ASP A 143 -23.13 21.82 5.79
CA ASP A 143 -23.94 21.11 6.79
C ASP A 143 -24.89 22.09 7.50
N LEU A 144 -24.44 23.32 7.79
CA LEU A 144 -25.28 24.39 8.32
C LEU A 144 -26.40 24.78 7.34
N LEU A 145 -26.08 24.94 6.05
CA LEU A 145 -27.05 25.29 5.02
C LEU A 145 -28.07 24.17 4.79
N ASP A 146 -27.62 22.92 4.73
CA ASP A 146 -28.47 21.74 4.58
C ASP A 146 -29.40 21.59 5.78
N ALA A 147 -28.89 21.80 7.01
CA ALA A 147 -29.70 21.82 8.23
C ALA A 147 -30.74 22.94 8.21
N TYR A 148 -30.35 24.16 7.81
CA TYR A 148 -31.28 25.29 7.68
C TYR A 148 -32.38 25.04 6.65
N ALA A 149 -32.04 24.41 5.51
CA ALA A 149 -32.97 24.06 4.45
C ALA A 149 -33.79 22.78 4.75
N GLY A 150 -33.49 22.06 5.84
CA GLY A 150 -34.14 20.80 6.19
C GLY A 150 -33.83 19.66 5.20
N ILE A 151 -32.68 19.72 4.53
CA ILE A 151 -32.27 18.73 3.52
C ILE A 151 -31.66 17.50 4.22
N ASP A 152 -32.23 16.33 3.98
CA ASP A 152 -31.65 15.05 4.41
C ASP A 152 -30.77 14.45 3.32
N THR A 153 -29.45 14.52 3.51
CA THR A 153 -28.46 14.02 2.55
C THR A 153 -28.17 12.52 2.69
N ARG A 154 -28.75 11.82 3.69
CA ARG A 154 -28.42 10.40 3.97
C ARG A 154 -28.70 9.48 2.79
N ALA A 155 -29.83 9.65 2.11
CA ALA A 155 -30.19 8.84 0.94
C ALA A 155 -29.23 9.07 -0.24
N ALA A 156 -28.82 10.33 -0.47
CA ALA A 156 -27.85 10.68 -1.49
C ALA A 156 -26.45 10.13 -1.15
N ALA A 157 -26.02 10.23 0.11
CA ALA A 157 -24.76 9.69 0.58
C ALA A 157 -24.69 8.15 0.46
N ALA A 158 -25.77 7.45 0.80
CA ALA A 158 -25.87 6.00 0.62
C ALA A 158 -25.78 5.61 -0.86
N SER A 159 -26.52 6.31 -1.73
CA SER A 159 -26.50 6.10 -3.18
C SER A 159 -25.13 6.37 -3.79
N TRP A 160 -24.46 7.43 -3.33
CA TRP A 160 -23.09 7.77 -3.74
C TRP A 160 -22.08 6.69 -3.36
N THR A 161 -22.15 6.18 -2.14
CA THR A 161 -21.29 5.09 -1.67
C THR A 161 -21.51 3.82 -2.51
N GLN A 162 -22.77 3.44 -2.75
CA GLN A 162 -23.08 2.30 -3.62
C GLN A 162 -22.58 2.50 -5.06
N TRP A 163 -22.76 3.70 -5.62
CA TRP A 163 -22.27 4.02 -6.95
C TRP A 163 -20.74 3.90 -7.04
N ARG A 164 -20.00 4.43 -6.07
CA ARG A 164 -18.53 4.29 -6.03
C ARG A 164 -18.10 2.84 -5.95
N LEU A 165 -18.76 2.03 -5.12
CA LEU A 165 -18.46 0.61 -4.99
C LEU A 165 -18.68 -0.13 -6.32
N ARG A 166 -19.83 0.10 -6.97
CA ARG A 166 -20.15 -0.50 -8.27
C ARG A 166 -19.20 -0.05 -9.37
N ARG A 167 -18.82 1.24 -9.37
CA ARG A 167 -17.84 1.79 -10.31
C ARG A 167 -16.48 1.10 -10.17
N LYS A 168 -16.00 0.93 -8.94
CA LYS A 168 -14.74 0.21 -8.68
C LYS A 168 -14.82 -1.26 -9.12
N ALA A 169 -15.94 -1.93 -8.84
CA ALA A 169 -16.16 -3.31 -9.28
C ALA A 169 -16.16 -3.44 -10.82
N LEU A 170 -16.78 -2.49 -11.52
CA LEU A 170 -16.78 -2.44 -12.99
C LEU A 170 -15.36 -2.26 -13.54
N GLU A 171 -14.57 -1.35 -12.96
CA GLU A 171 -13.19 -1.10 -13.35
C GLU A 171 -12.33 -2.38 -13.22
N THR A 172 -12.38 -3.03 -12.06
CA THR A 172 -11.68 -4.30 -11.83
C THR A 172 -12.16 -5.42 -12.78
N ALA A 173 -13.46 -5.50 -13.07
CA ALA A 173 -13.99 -6.50 -14.01
C ALA A 173 -13.49 -6.24 -15.44
N THR A 174 -13.40 -4.97 -15.84
CA THR A 174 -12.92 -4.57 -17.17
C THR A 174 -11.43 -4.89 -17.35
N GLU A 175 -10.61 -4.62 -16.34
CA GLU A 175 -9.18 -4.98 -16.34
C GLU A 175 -8.97 -6.50 -16.43
N ARG A 176 -9.76 -7.27 -15.66
CA ARG A 176 -9.75 -8.74 -15.73
C ARG A 176 -10.19 -9.26 -17.09
N GLN A 177 -11.21 -8.67 -17.70
CA GLN A 177 -11.65 -9.05 -19.04
C GLN A 177 -10.53 -8.82 -20.07
N ASN A 178 -9.84 -7.68 -20.01
CA ASN A 178 -8.76 -7.35 -20.95
C ASN A 178 -7.57 -8.31 -20.81
N SER A 179 -7.16 -8.64 -19.58
CA SER A 179 -6.07 -9.60 -19.35
C SER A 179 -6.41 -11.01 -19.85
N LEU A 180 -7.62 -11.51 -19.54
CA LEU A 180 -8.08 -12.81 -20.04
C LEU A 180 -8.16 -12.85 -21.57
N ARG A 181 -8.55 -11.75 -22.21
CA ARG A 181 -8.59 -11.65 -23.68
C ARG A 181 -7.20 -11.79 -24.30
N GLN A 182 -6.23 -11.06 -23.77
CA GLN A 182 -4.83 -11.14 -24.24
C GLN A 182 -4.24 -12.53 -24.03
N GLU A 183 -4.53 -13.16 -22.89
CA GLU A 183 -4.09 -14.52 -22.62
C GLU A 183 -4.73 -15.54 -23.57
N SER A 184 -6.03 -15.41 -23.83
CA SER A 184 -6.73 -16.25 -24.80
C SER A 184 -6.15 -16.10 -26.21
N GLU A 185 -5.86 -14.88 -26.65
CA GLU A 185 -5.25 -14.62 -27.96
C GLU A 185 -3.85 -15.24 -28.06
N ARG A 186 -3.04 -15.10 -27.00
CA ARG A 186 -1.71 -15.72 -26.90
C ARG A 186 -1.77 -17.24 -26.97
N LEU A 187 -2.67 -17.86 -26.19
CA LEU A 187 -2.82 -19.32 -26.15
C LEU A 187 -3.34 -19.86 -27.49
N SER A 188 -4.32 -19.20 -28.10
CA SER A 188 -4.82 -19.58 -29.43
C SER A 188 -3.73 -19.51 -30.48
N TRP A 189 -2.86 -18.50 -30.44
CA TRP A 189 -1.70 -18.41 -31.34
C TRP A 189 -0.70 -19.55 -31.10
N GLN A 190 -0.38 -19.86 -29.84
CA GLN A 190 0.53 -20.96 -29.50
C GLN A 190 -0.01 -22.33 -29.96
N ILE A 191 -1.30 -22.58 -29.75
CA ILE A 191 -1.96 -23.80 -30.20
C ILE A 191 -1.92 -23.90 -31.73
N ALA A 192 -2.27 -22.82 -32.44
CA ALA A 192 -2.24 -22.80 -33.89
C ALA A 192 -0.82 -23.03 -34.46
N GLU A 193 0.22 -22.56 -33.77
CA GLU A 193 1.60 -22.79 -34.20
C GLU A 193 2.05 -24.24 -33.98
N LEU A 194 1.63 -24.85 -32.86
CA LEU A 194 1.84 -26.28 -32.61
C LEU A 194 1.06 -27.17 -33.59
N ASP A 195 -0.18 -26.79 -33.91
CA ASP A 195 -1.01 -27.50 -34.89
C ASP A 195 -0.40 -27.46 -36.29
N LYS A 196 0.23 -26.34 -36.69
CA LYS A 196 0.97 -26.24 -37.96
C LYS A 196 2.22 -27.13 -37.97
N LEU A 197 2.96 -27.16 -36.85
CA LEU A 197 4.15 -28.01 -36.73
C LEU A 197 3.77 -29.49 -36.78
N SER A 198 2.59 -29.84 -36.22
CA SER A 198 2.01 -31.19 -36.19
C SER A 198 3.03 -32.30 -35.84
N PRO A 199 3.82 -32.15 -34.77
CA PRO A 199 4.88 -33.09 -34.44
C PRO A 199 4.30 -34.47 -34.14
N GLN A 200 4.88 -35.51 -34.73
CA GLN A 200 4.46 -36.89 -34.49
C GLN A 200 5.28 -37.55 -33.38
N PRO A 201 4.68 -38.48 -32.60
CA PRO A 201 5.45 -39.29 -31.65
C PRO A 201 6.58 -40.04 -32.36
N GLY A 202 7.81 -39.88 -31.88
CA GLY A 202 9.00 -40.55 -32.44
C GLY A 202 9.62 -39.89 -33.68
N GLU A 203 9.02 -38.81 -34.21
CA GLU A 203 9.48 -38.13 -35.42
C GLU A 203 10.94 -37.64 -35.33
N TRP A 204 11.34 -37.15 -34.16
CA TRP A 204 12.70 -36.63 -33.94
C TRP A 204 13.77 -37.71 -34.11
N GLU A 205 13.54 -38.92 -33.59
CA GLU A 205 14.49 -40.03 -33.71
C GLU A 205 14.64 -40.48 -35.16
N GLU A 206 13.53 -40.53 -35.89
CA GLU A 206 13.53 -40.87 -37.31
C GLU A 206 14.24 -39.80 -38.16
N LEU A 207 13.89 -38.52 -37.98
CA LEU A 207 14.54 -37.40 -38.68
C LEU A 207 16.05 -37.37 -38.42
N ASN A 208 16.48 -37.58 -37.17
CA ASN A 208 17.90 -37.58 -36.82
C ASN A 208 18.65 -38.77 -37.46
N THR A 209 18.01 -39.94 -37.54
CA THR A 209 18.55 -41.11 -38.23
C THR A 209 18.69 -40.85 -39.74
N GLN A 210 17.66 -40.28 -40.37
CA GLN A 210 17.69 -39.92 -41.79
C GLN A 210 18.74 -38.85 -42.08
N HIS A 211 18.83 -37.81 -41.24
CA HIS A 211 19.86 -36.77 -41.35
C HIS A 211 21.26 -37.36 -41.25
N GLY A 212 21.52 -38.23 -40.26
CA GLY A 212 22.82 -38.91 -40.12
C GLY A 212 23.17 -39.76 -41.33
N ARG A 213 22.20 -40.48 -41.91
CA ARG A 213 22.40 -41.25 -43.14
C ARG A 213 22.74 -40.34 -44.33
N LEU A 214 22.03 -39.22 -44.50
CA LEU A 214 22.25 -38.28 -45.59
C LEU A 214 23.58 -37.53 -45.46
N ALA A 215 23.96 -37.13 -44.25
CA ALA A 215 25.23 -36.47 -43.99
C ALA A 215 26.43 -37.36 -44.34
N ASN A 216 26.31 -38.68 -44.11
CA ASN A 216 27.34 -39.66 -44.45
C ASN A 216 27.27 -40.15 -45.90
N ALA A 217 26.21 -39.81 -46.65
CA ALA A 217 26.01 -40.31 -48.01
C ALA A 217 27.09 -39.81 -48.98
N GLN A 218 27.51 -38.54 -48.85
CA GLN A 218 28.58 -38.00 -49.68
C GLN A 218 29.92 -38.70 -49.40
N GLY A 219 30.27 -38.92 -48.12
CA GLY A 219 31.49 -39.65 -47.77
C GLY A 219 31.48 -41.11 -48.26
N LEU A 220 30.32 -41.75 -48.27
CA LEU A 220 30.16 -43.09 -48.85
C LEU A 220 30.33 -43.07 -50.38
N LEU A 221 29.79 -42.07 -51.08
CA LEU A 221 29.99 -41.90 -52.52
C LEU A 221 31.46 -41.67 -52.86
N ASP A 222 32.13 -40.77 -52.14
CA ASP A 222 33.55 -40.46 -52.35
C ASP A 222 34.43 -41.69 -52.08
N ALA A 223 34.11 -42.47 -51.03
CA ALA A 223 34.81 -43.71 -50.73
C ALA A 223 34.61 -44.78 -51.82
N VAL A 224 33.39 -44.92 -52.36
CA VAL A 224 33.11 -45.84 -53.48
C VAL A 224 33.83 -45.38 -54.75
N GLN A 225 33.83 -44.09 -55.06
CA GLN A 225 34.57 -43.55 -56.21
C GLN A 225 36.07 -43.79 -56.09
N THR A 226 36.64 -43.59 -54.89
CA THR A 226 38.05 -43.88 -54.63
C THR A 226 38.35 -45.37 -54.79
N ALA A 227 37.46 -46.25 -54.32
CA ALA A 227 37.61 -47.69 -54.48
C ALA A 227 37.56 -48.12 -55.96
N VAL A 228 36.64 -47.55 -56.75
CA VAL A 228 36.55 -47.80 -58.20
C VAL A 228 37.80 -47.28 -58.91
N ALA A 229 38.25 -46.07 -58.59
CA ALA A 229 39.46 -45.48 -59.17
C ALA A 229 40.69 -46.35 -58.93
N ALA A 230 40.90 -46.83 -57.70
CA ALA A 230 42.02 -47.71 -57.36
C ALA A 230 41.98 -49.08 -58.06
N LEU A 231 40.78 -49.55 -58.45
CA LEU A 231 40.60 -50.84 -59.11
C LEU A 231 40.83 -50.80 -60.62
N ASP A 232 40.37 -49.73 -61.29
CA ASP A 232 40.33 -49.68 -62.77
C ASP A 232 40.79 -48.34 -63.38
N ASP A 233 40.44 -47.18 -62.80
CA ASP A 233 40.61 -45.89 -63.49
C ASP A 233 41.96 -45.16 -63.23
N GLU A 234 42.61 -45.31 -62.07
CA GLU A 234 43.88 -44.64 -61.74
C GLU A 234 45.10 -45.51 -62.06
N GLU A 235 46.14 -44.99 -62.71
CA GLU A 235 47.39 -45.74 -62.87
C GLU A 235 48.40 -45.46 -61.73
N PRO A 236 48.97 -46.50 -61.06
CA PRO A 236 48.77 -47.92 -61.33
C PRO A 236 47.54 -48.50 -60.61
N ASN A 237 46.57 -49.02 -61.36
CA ASN A 237 45.39 -49.69 -60.80
C ASN A 237 45.68 -51.17 -60.52
N ALA A 238 44.85 -51.76 -59.66
CA ALA A 238 44.95 -53.17 -59.30
C ALA A 238 44.90 -54.10 -60.54
N GLY A 239 44.04 -53.80 -61.53
CA GLY A 239 43.94 -54.57 -62.78
C GLY A 239 45.25 -54.57 -63.59
N ALA A 240 45.90 -53.41 -63.71
CA ALA A 240 47.17 -53.23 -64.40
C ALA A 240 48.32 -53.92 -63.65
N LEU A 241 48.33 -53.84 -62.31
CA LEU A 241 49.32 -54.52 -61.47
C LEU A 241 49.21 -56.05 -61.59
N ILE A 242 47.99 -56.59 -61.57
CA ILE A 242 47.73 -58.04 -61.78
C ILE A 242 48.14 -58.46 -63.19
N SER A 243 47.78 -57.68 -64.20
CA SER A 243 48.13 -57.95 -65.61
C SER A 243 49.64 -57.95 -65.83
N ARG A 244 50.37 -57.02 -65.19
CA ARG A 244 51.83 -56.97 -65.22
C ARG A 244 52.48 -58.17 -64.54
N ALA A 245 51.93 -58.62 -63.41
CA ALA A 245 52.42 -59.82 -62.73
C ALA A 245 52.21 -61.10 -63.57
N LEU A 246 51.05 -61.21 -64.24
CA LEU A 246 50.77 -62.30 -65.18
C LEU A 246 51.74 -62.30 -66.37
N ALA A 247 52.01 -61.14 -66.97
CA ALA A 247 52.96 -61.03 -68.07
C ALA A 247 54.39 -61.45 -67.66
N ALA A 248 54.82 -61.12 -66.44
CA ALA A 248 56.13 -61.52 -65.91
C ALA A 248 56.25 -63.03 -65.62
N LEU A 249 55.13 -63.73 -65.38
CA LEU A 249 55.11 -65.19 -65.19
C LEU A 249 55.05 -65.97 -66.52
N GLN A 250 54.71 -65.30 -67.63
CA GLN A 250 54.64 -65.89 -68.97
C GLN A 250 55.89 -65.63 -69.82
N ALA A 251 56.83 -64.80 -69.32
CA ALA A 251 58.15 -64.55 -69.91
C ALA A 251 59.20 -65.53 -69.35
#